data_AF-A0A9P1IM64-F1
#
_entry.id   AF-A0A9P1IM64-F1
#
_cell.length_a   1.000
_cell.length_b   1.000
_cell.length_c   1.000
_cell.angle_alpha   90.00
_cell.angle_beta   90.00
_cell.angle_gamma   90.00
#
_symmetry.space_group_name_H-M   'P 1'
#
loop_
_entity.id
_entity.type
_entity.pdbx_description
1 polymer ?
#
loop_
_entity_poly.entity_id
_entity_poly.type
_entity_poly.pdbx_seq_one_letter_code
_entity_poly.pdbx_strand_id
1 'polypeptide(L)'
;MRLLLAIFLLGWPALISGMTEAHYAAFQLVQVMNEAYHNNDISSLMILMHPNLTYTMCGYTGDYDSVKGYFQHQLDTVYDINFTLHGDTAVLIEENGYKTIVFKLDAESVFSDKNRVESTADFTAIKEPADFTYRIVEIEQKCRIKSKRHRLYRLFTYHDLYDY
;
A
#
# COMPACT_ATOMS: atom_id res chain seq x y z
N MET A 1 8.56 -35.54 19.39
CA MET A 1 7.43 -34.72 18.89
C MET A 1 7.95 -33.35 18.44
N ARG A 2 8.29 -33.18 17.17
CA ARG A 2 8.66 -31.88 16.57
C ARG A 2 8.15 -31.83 15.12
N LEU A 3 6.84 -31.98 14.95
CA LEU A 3 6.19 -31.98 13.62
C LEU A 3 4.94 -31.08 13.56
N LEU A 4 4.76 -30.19 14.54
CA LEU A 4 3.59 -29.31 14.63
C LEU A 4 3.89 -27.84 14.32
N LEU A 5 5.17 -27.43 14.21
CA LEU A 5 5.53 -26.05 13.87
C LEU A 5 5.54 -25.76 12.36
N ALA A 6 5.58 -26.78 11.50
CA ALA A 6 5.70 -26.61 10.05
C ALA A 6 4.35 -26.41 9.33
N ILE A 7 3.22 -26.64 10.01
CA ILE A 7 1.88 -26.57 9.39
C ILE A 7 1.33 -25.13 9.42
N PHE A 8 1.84 -24.25 10.29
CA PHE A 8 1.40 -22.85 10.34
C PHE A 8 2.05 -21.96 9.25
N LEU A 9 3.18 -22.38 8.69
CA LEU A 9 3.89 -21.62 7.64
C LEU A 9 3.47 -22.01 6.20
N LEU A 10 2.68 -23.08 6.03
CA LEU A 10 2.29 -23.61 4.71
C LEU A 10 0.78 -23.85 4.56
N GLY A 11 -0.04 -23.43 5.54
CA GLY A 11 -1.45 -23.85 5.68
C GLY A 11 -2.53 -22.86 5.28
N TRP A 12 -2.21 -21.66 4.79
CA TRP A 12 -3.22 -20.67 4.39
C TRP A 12 -3.62 -20.56 2.90
N PRO A 13 -3.09 -21.33 1.92
CA PRO A 13 -3.60 -21.26 0.56
C PRO A 13 -4.52 -22.47 0.27
N ALA A 14 -5.72 -22.53 0.84
CA ALA A 14 -6.69 -23.57 0.43
C ALA A 14 -8.18 -23.35 0.74
N LEU A 15 -8.61 -22.34 1.53
CA LEU A 15 -9.99 -22.29 2.04
C LEU A 15 -10.69 -20.92 1.92
N ILE A 16 -10.56 -20.26 0.77
CA ILE A 16 -11.56 -19.28 0.32
C ILE A 16 -11.90 -19.62 -1.13
N SER A 17 -12.88 -20.51 -1.32
CA SER A 17 -13.42 -20.86 -2.64
C SER A 17 -14.09 -19.63 -3.25
N GLY A 18 -13.33 -18.85 -4.03
CA GLY A 18 -13.81 -17.65 -4.71
C GLY A 18 -12.77 -16.53 -4.85
N MET A 19 -11.67 -16.59 -4.10
CA MET A 19 -10.64 -15.55 -4.15
C MET A 19 -9.56 -15.91 -5.17
N THR A 20 -9.30 -15.02 -6.13
CA THR A 20 -8.22 -15.19 -7.12
C THR A 20 -6.85 -14.99 -6.46
N GLU A 21 -5.77 -15.50 -7.06
CA GLU A 21 -4.40 -15.27 -6.58
C GLU A 21 -4.11 -13.77 -6.41
N ALA A 22 -4.53 -12.95 -7.38
CA ALA A 22 -4.36 -11.49 -7.32
C ALA A 22 -5.04 -10.88 -6.10
N HIS A 23 -6.29 -11.27 -5.84
CA HIS A 23 -7.07 -10.72 -4.73
C HIS A 23 -6.49 -11.15 -3.39
N TYR A 24 -6.06 -12.41 -3.27
CA TYR A 24 -5.39 -12.89 -2.06
C TYR A 24 -4.07 -12.17 -1.80
N ALA A 25 -3.24 -12.00 -2.83
CA ALA A 25 -1.97 -11.27 -2.71
C ALA A 25 -2.18 -9.80 -2.35
N ALA A 26 -3.14 -9.11 -3.00
CA ALA A 26 -3.50 -7.73 -2.67
C ALA A 26 -4.00 -7.62 -1.23
N PHE A 27 -4.85 -8.55 -0.77
CA PHE A 27 -5.32 -8.59 0.61
C PHE A 27 -4.17 -8.74 1.61
N GLN A 28 -3.20 -9.61 1.34
CA GLN A 28 -2.02 -9.78 2.20
C GLN A 28 -1.20 -8.48 2.30
N LEU A 29 -0.96 -7.80 1.18
CA LEU A 29 -0.25 -6.51 1.18
C LEU A 29 -1.00 -5.48 2.04
N VAL A 30 -2.32 -5.38 1.88
CA VAL A 30 -3.16 -4.45 2.64
C VAL A 30 -3.14 -4.74 4.13
N GLN A 31 -3.18 -6.02 4.53
CA GLN A 31 -3.11 -6.41 5.93
C GLN A 31 -1.78 -5.96 6.56
N VAL A 32 -0.65 -6.20 5.87
CA VAL A 32 0.67 -5.76 6.36
C VAL A 32 0.74 -4.23 6.42
N MET A 33 0.20 -3.52 5.43
CA MET A 33 0.15 -2.05 5.46
C MET A 33 -0.64 -1.54 6.67
N ASN A 34 -1.87 -2.04 6.88
CA ASN A 34 -2.71 -1.65 8.02
C ASN A 34 -2.03 -1.93 9.36
N GLU A 35 -1.45 -3.12 9.53
CA GLU A 35 -0.74 -3.49 10.74
C GLU A 35 0.50 -2.61 10.97
N ALA A 36 1.25 -2.32 9.91
CA ALA A 36 2.44 -1.46 9.99
C ALA A 36 2.08 -0.03 10.38
N TYR A 37 1.01 0.53 9.84
CA TYR A 37 0.52 1.85 10.26
C TYR A 37 0.04 1.86 11.71
N HIS A 38 -0.72 0.85 12.13
CA HIS A 38 -1.19 0.73 13.51
C HIS A 38 -0.03 0.61 14.53
N ASN A 39 1.04 -0.09 14.15
CA ASN A 39 2.21 -0.33 14.99
C ASN A 39 3.31 0.74 14.84
N ASN A 40 3.09 1.77 14.03
CA ASN A 40 4.10 2.78 13.70
C ASN A 40 5.42 2.18 13.16
N ASP A 41 5.31 1.16 12.30
CA ASP A 41 6.43 0.38 11.78
C ASP A 41 6.74 0.71 10.30
N ILE A 42 7.59 1.72 10.11
CA ILE A 42 8.10 2.09 8.79
C ILE A 42 8.87 0.95 8.12
N SER A 43 9.52 0.06 8.87
CA SER A 43 10.34 -1.01 8.28
C SER A 43 9.48 -2.04 7.56
N SER A 44 8.35 -2.39 8.15
CA SER A 44 7.37 -3.28 7.51
C SER A 44 6.76 -2.65 6.25
N LEU A 45 6.47 -1.34 6.26
CA LEU A 45 6.02 -0.64 5.04
C LEU A 45 7.09 -0.70 3.94
N MET A 46 8.35 -0.43 4.27
CA MET A 46 9.44 -0.39 3.29
C MET A 46 9.85 -1.77 2.77
N ILE A 47 9.64 -2.86 3.53
CA ILE A 47 9.84 -4.24 3.07
C ILE A 47 8.88 -4.61 1.93
N LEU A 48 7.68 -4.04 1.92
CA LEU A 48 6.71 -4.25 0.85
C LEU A 48 7.09 -3.51 -0.43
N MET A 49 7.99 -2.52 -0.37
CA MET A 49 8.36 -1.70 -1.52
C MET A 49 9.51 -2.33 -2.30
N HIS A 50 9.38 -2.35 -3.62
CA HIS A 50 10.45 -2.76 -4.53
C HIS A 50 11.50 -1.63 -4.64
N PRO A 51 12.81 -1.90 -4.73
CA PRO A 51 13.83 -0.84 -4.84
C PRO A 51 13.65 0.11 -6.04
N ASN A 52 13.02 -0.36 -7.11
CA ASN A 52 12.68 0.44 -8.29
C ASN A 52 11.27 1.07 -8.21
N LEU A 53 10.72 1.21 -7.00
CA LEU A 53 9.41 1.83 -6.80
C LEU A 53 9.38 3.22 -7.43
N THR A 54 8.30 3.50 -8.14
CA THR A 54 7.90 4.86 -8.49
C THR A 54 6.53 5.14 -7.90
N TYR A 55 6.30 6.32 -7.35
CA TYR A 55 4.95 6.74 -6.99
C TYR A 55 4.60 8.06 -7.64
N THR A 56 3.31 8.23 -7.93
CA THR A 56 2.73 9.49 -8.33
C THR A 56 1.52 9.79 -7.45
N MET A 57 1.59 10.84 -6.63
CA MET A 57 0.50 11.26 -5.74
C MET A 57 0.18 12.72 -5.96
N CYS A 58 -1.08 13.03 -6.31
CA CYS A 58 -1.55 14.40 -6.53
C CYS A 58 -0.69 15.23 -7.51
N GLY A 59 -0.05 14.60 -8.50
CA GLY A 59 0.82 15.26 -9.49
C GLY A 59 2.30 15.36 -9.11
N TYR A 60 2.69 14.87 -7.93
CA TYR A 60 4.09 14.70 -7.55
C TYR A 60 4.54 13.29 -7.88
N THR A 61 5.71 13.17 -8.50
CA THR A 61 6.35 11.88 -8.76
C THR A 61 7.59 11.74 -7.89
N GLY A 62 7.81 10.56 -7.35
CA GLY A 62 8.97 10.24 -6.53
C GLY A 62 9.36 8.78 -6.63
N ASP A 63 10.37 8.41 -5.85
CA ASP A 63 11.01 7.10 -5.87
C ASP A 63 10.94 6.40 -4.49
N TYR A 64 11.72 5.33 -4.35
CA TYR A 64 11.82 4.55 -3.12
C TYR A 64 12.23 5.39 -1.89
N ASP A 65 13.18 6.31 -2.05
CA ASP A 65 13.69 7.09 -0.91
C ASP A 65 12.67 8.17 -0.52
N SER A 66 12.06 8.83 -1.50
CA SER A 66 11.06 9.85 -1.21
C SER A 66 9.74 9.27 -0.69
N VAL A 67 9.35 8.04 -1.08
CA VAL A 67 8.17 7.37 -0.50
C VAL A 67 8.39 7.06 0.98
N LYS A 68 9.62 6.73 1.37
CA LYS A 68 9.95 6.45 2.77
C LYS A 68 9.72 7.69 3.62
N GLY A 69 10.18 8.85 3.15
CA GLY A 69 9.93 10.14 3.80
C GLY A 69 8.43 10.43 3.91
N TYR A 70 7.67 10.17 2.84
CA TYR A 70 6.21 10.30 2.84
C TYR A 70 5.54 9.40 3.90
N PHE A 71 5.87 8.11 3.94
CA PHE A 71 5.31 7.19 4.92
C PHE A 71 5.68 7.56 6.36
N GLN A 72 6.94 7.94 6.60
CA GLN A 72 7.37 8.42 7.92
C GLN A 72 6.56 9.63 8.37
N HIS A 73 6.31 10.59 7.47
CA HIS A 73 5.49 11.74 7.80
C HIS A 73 4.02 11.37 8.07
N GLN A 74 3.44 10.45 7.29
CA GLN A 74 2.08 9.98 7.53
C GLN A 74 1.98 9.33 8.91
N LEU A 75 2.95 8.48 9.25
CA LEU A 75 3.08 7.85 10.57
C LEU A 75 3.16 8.88 11.72
N ASP A 76 3.83 10.01 11.52
CA ASP A 76 3.97 11.05 12.54
C ASP A 76 2.74 11.96 12.68
N THR A 77 1.90 12.06 11.64
CA THR A 77 0.83 13.09 11.56
C THR A 77 -0.59 12.54 11.53
N VAL A 78 -0.76 11.31 11.07
CA VAL A 78 -2.06 10.64 10.98
C VAL A 78 -2.28 9.85 12.26
N TYR A 79 -3.42 10.11 12.91
CA TYR A 79 -3.79 9.40 14.13
C TYR A 79 -4.21 7.97 13.84
N ASP A 80 -4.92 7.76 12.74
CA ASP A 80 -5.37 6.43 12.29
C ASP A 80 -5.50 6.42 10.76
N ILE A 81 -5.09 5.33 10.12
CA ILE A 81 -5.27 5.12 8.69
C ILE A 81 -5.66 3.67 8.43
N ASN A 82 -6.71 3.50 7.62
CA ASN A 82 -7.19 2.19 7.25
C ASN A 82 -7.29 2.07 5.73
N PHE A 83 -6.60 1.07 5.19
CA PHE A 83 -6.65 0.68 3.80
C PHE A 83 -7.67 -0.45 3.60
N THR A 84 -8.49 -0.30 2.57
CA THR A 84 -9.48 -1.30 2.16
C THR A 84 -9.30 -1.59 0.68
N LEU A 85 -9.27 -2.88 0.32
CA LEU A 85 -9.23 -3.29 -1.07
C LEU A 85 -10.55 -2.93 -1.76
N HIS A 86 -10.47 -2.22 -2.88
CA HIS A 86 -11.64 -1.75 -3.60
C HIS A 86 -12.29 -2.89 -4.40
N GLY A 87 -13.17 -3.67 -3.77
CA GLY A 87 -13.90 -4.78 -4.42
C GLY A 87 -12.99 -5.82 -5.09
N ASP A 88 -13.47 -6.45 -6.16
CA ASP A 88 -12.72 -7.46 -6.93
C ASP A 88 -11.79 -6.86 -8.00
N THR A 89 -11.16 -5.71 -7.72
CA THR A 89 -10.35 -4.98 -8.73
C THR A 89 -8.96 -5.53 -8.96
N ALA A 90 -8.53 -6.55 -8.22
CA ALA A 90 -7.19 -7.11 -8.35
C ALA A 90 -7.07 -7.98 -9.62
N VAL A 91 -6.17 -7.59 -10.53
CA VAL A 91 -5.89 -8.29 -11.79
C VAL A 91 -4.49 -8.88 -11.75
N LEU A 92 -4.34 -10.13 -12.21
CA LEU A 92 -3.05 -10.80 -12.40
C LEU A 92 -2.64 -10.75 -13.88
N ILE A 93 -1.39 -10.38 -14.13
CA ILE A 93 -0.75 -10.40 -15.44
C ILE A 93 0.54 -11.23 -15.29
N GLU A 94 0.71 -12.26 -16.11
CA GLU A 94 1.92 -13.09 -16.13
C GLU A 94 2.68 -12.87 -17.43
N GLU A 95 3.93 -12.39 -17.33
CA GLU A 95 4.76 -12.10 -18.50
C GLU A 95 6.24 -12.37 -18.20
N ASN A 96 6.93 -13.10 -19.07
CA ASN A 96 8.37 -13.39 -18.95
C ASN A 96 8.79 -13.99 -17.58
N GLY A 97 7.88 -14.75 -16.95
CA GLY A 97 8.09 -15.34 -15.63
C GLY A 97 7.82 -14.40 -14.45
N TYR A 98 7.54 -13.13 -14.71
CA TYR A 98 7.06 -12.19 -13.70
C TYR A 98 5.55 -12.37 -13.51
N LYS A 99 5.12 -12.24 -12.25
CA LYS A 99 3.71 -12.05 -11.92
C LYS A 99 3.50 -10.61 -11.46
N THR A 100 2.64 -9.90 -12.16
CA THR A 100 2.27 -8.52 -11.83
C THR A 100 0.82 -8.50 -11.38
N ILE A 101 0.56 -7.90 -10.22
CA ILE A 101 -0.79 -7.62 -9.76
C ILE A 101 -1.03 -6.12 -9.79
N VAL A 102 -2.20 -5.74 -10.32
CA VAL A 102 -2.70 -4.36 -10.28
C VAL A 102 -3.98 -4.36 -9.46
N PHE A 103 -4.05 -3.50 -8.44
CA PHE A 103 -5.18 -3.45 -7.53
C PHE A 103 -5.41 -2.03 -7.03
N LYS A 104 -6.62 -1.75 -6.54
CA LYS A 104 -7.01 -0.43 -6.06
C LYS A 104 -7.31 -0.46 -4.57
N LEU A 105 -6.77 0.51 -3.85
CA LEU A 105 -7.04 0.70 -2.42
C LEU A 105 -7.80 1.99 -2.18
N ASP A 106 -8.81 1.91 -1.33
CA ASP A 106 -9.36 3.07 -0.64
C ASP A 106 -8.66 3.22 0.70
N ALA A 107 -8.28 4.44 1.05
CA ALA A 107 -7.67 4.80 2.32
C ALA A 107 -8.55 5.82 3.04
N GLU A 108 -8.89 5.54 4.30
CA GLU A 108 -9.49 6.50 5.22
C GLU A 108 -8.45 6.90 6.25
N SER A 109 -8.09 8.18 6.29
CA SER A 109 -7.13 8.76 7.23
C SER A 109 -7.84 9.71 8.20
N VAL A 110 -7.57 9.55 9.49
CA VAL A 110 -8.02 10.43 10.56
C VAL A 110 -6.83 11.22 11.10
N PHE A 111 -6.87 12.54 10.97
CA PHE A 111 -5.83 13.42 11.45
C PHE A 111 -6.02 13.79 12.93
N SER A 112 -4.97 14.29 13.57
CA SER A 112 -4.97 14.72 14.98
C SER A 112 -6.04 15.77 15.33
N ASP A 113 -6.45 16.59 14.36
CA ASP A 113 -7.54 17.56 14.49
C ASP A 113 -8.94 16.96 14.24
N LYS A 114 -9.04 15.63 14.15
CA LYS A 114 -10.24 14.83 13.84
C LYS A 114 -10.80 15.03 12.43
N ASN A 115 -10.07 15.72 11.55
CA ASN A 115 -10.44 15.73 10.15
C ASN A 115 -10.26 14.33 9.56
N ARG A 116 -11.24 13.92 8.74
CA ARG A 116 -11.19 12.67 7.99
C ARG A 116 -10.91 12.98 6.55
N VAL A 117 -10.04 12.20 5.94
CA VAL A 117 -9.84 12.23 4.50
C VAL A 117 -9.90 10.84 3.91
N GLU A 118 -10.73 10.71 2.89
CA GLU A 118 -10.83 9.51 2.07
C GLU A 118 -10.05 9.75 0.78
N SER A 119 -9.30 8.74 0.36
CA SER A 119 -8.58 8.77 -0.90
C SER A 119 -8.55 7.39 -1.55
N THR A 120 -8.28 7.36 -2.84
CA THR A 120 -8.17 6.12 -3.62
C THR A 120 -6.87 6.16 -4.41
N ALA A 121 -6.15 5.04 -4.43
CA ALA A 121 -4.93 4.87 -5.20
C ALA A 121 -4.89 3.51 -5.90
N ASP A 122 -4.32 3.51 -7.10
CA ASP A 122 -4.00 2.32 -7.87
C ASP A 122 -2.58 1.86 -7.46
N PHE A 123 -2.38 0.57 -7.28
CA PHE A 123 -1.12 -0.04 -6.88
C PHE A 123 -0.74 -1.12 -7.89
N THR A 124 0.55 -1.14 -8.24
CA THR A 124 1.15 -2.23 -9.02
C THR A 124 2.18 -2.91 -8.15
N ALA A 125 2.08 -4.23 -8.00
CA ALA A 125 3.08 -5.04 -7.32
C ALA A 125 3.55 -6.18 -8.22
N ILE A 126 4.83 -6.50 -8.12
CA ILE A 126 5.47 -7.55 -8.90
C ILE A 126 6.02 -8.64 -7.99
N LYS A 127 6.02 -9.86 -8.50
CA LYS A 127 6.72 -11.00 -7.94
C LYS A 127 7.67 -11.53 -9.01
N GLU A 128 8.96 -11.40 -8.76
CA GLU A 128 10.00 -11.90 -9.63
C GLU A 128 10.04 -13.44 -9.62
N PRO A 129 10.59 -14.10 -10.66
CA PRO A 129 10.65 -15.56 -10.73
C PRO A 129 11.32 -16.24 -9.53
N ALA A 130 12.30 -15.57 -8.91
CA ALA A 130 13.06 -16.08 -7.77
C ALA A 130 12.48 -15.65 -6.40
N ASP A 131 11.49 -14.75 -6.40
CA ASP A 131 10.92 -14.19 -5.17
C ASP A 131 9.71 -15.00 -4.70
N PHE A 132 9.47 -14.98 -3.38
CA PHE A 132 8.30 -15.64 -2.79
C PHE A 132 7.13 -14.68 -2.57
N THR A 133 7.40 -13.38 -2.49
CA THR A 133 6.47 -12.32 -2.09
C THR A 133 6.29 -11.29 -3.20
N TYR A 134 5.10 -10.71 -3.29
CA TYR A 134 4.89 -9.52 -4.11
C TYR A 134 5.50 -8.29 -3.43
N ARG A 135 6.12 -7.40 -4.22
CA ARG A 135 6.57 -6.08 -3.78
C ARG A 135 5.94 -5.00 -4.65
N ILE A 136 5.51 -3.91 -4.03
CA ILE A 136 4.91 -2.76 -4.70
C ILE A 136 6.00 -2.03 -5.49
N VAL A 137 5.78 -1.87 -6.79
CA VAL A 137 6.68 -1.17 -7.72
C VAL A 137 6.06 0.11 -8.25
N GLU A 138 4.74 0.28 -8.13
CA GLU A 138 4.07 1.51 -8.50
C GLU A 138 2.91 1.86 -7.56
N ILE A 139 2.77 3.15 -7.25
CA ILE A 139 1.60 3.70 -6.54
C ILE A 139 1.12 4.93 -7.30
N GLU A 140 -0.13 4.95 -7.73
CA GLU A 140 -0.74 6.08 -8.44
C GLU A 140 -2.01 6.56 -7.71
N GLN A 141 -1.96 7.75 -7.12
CA GLN A 141 -3.10 8.38 -6.47
C GLN A 141 -3.60 9.58 -7.28
N LYS A 142 -4.81 9.45 -7.84
CA LYS A 142 -5.49 10.51 -8.59
C LYS A 142 -6.32 11.39 -7.65
N CYS A 143 -5.80 12.56 -7.32
CA CYS A 143 -6.47 13.49 -6.41
C CYS A 143 -7.53 14.34 -7.14
N ARG A 144 -8.82 14.10 -6.87
CA ARG A 144 -9.92 14.91 -7.41
C ARG A 144 -10.36 15.95 -6.37
N ILE A 145 -9.95 17.21 -6.55
CA ILE A 145 -10.32 18.31 -5.64
C ILE A 145 -11.83 18.59 -5.75
N LYS A 146 -12.63 18.15 -4.77
CA LYS A 146 -14.08 18.42 -4.71
C LYS A 146 -14.48 19.64 -3.86
N SER A 147 -13.53 20.39 -3.27
CA SER A 147 -13.86 21.52 -2.37
C SER A 147 -12.82 22.65 -2.39
N LYS A 148 -13.30 23.91 -2.46
CA LYS A 148 -12.51 25.16 -2.37
C LYS A 148 -12.03 25.50 -0.95
N ARG A 149 -12.05 24.58 0.02
CA ARG A 149 -11.47 24.84 1.35
C ARG A 149 -9.99 24.49 1.34
N HIS A 150 -9.16 25.51 1.11
CA HIS A 150 -7.69 25.53 1.03
C HIS A 150 -6.89 24.74 2.10
N ARG A 151 -7.52 24.29 3.19
CA ARG A 151 -6.84 23.62 4.31
C ARG A 151 -6.55 22.14 4.06
N LEU A 152 -7.43 21.45 3.31
CA LEU A 152 -7.20 20.05 2.91
C LEU A 152 -6.09 19.92 1.87
N TYR A 153 -5.94 20.93 0.99
CA TYR A 153 -4.86 20.99 0.01
C TYR A 153 -3.48 20.83 0.68
N ARG A 154 -3.22 21.59 1.76
CA ARG A 154 -1.94 21.55 2.47
C ARG A 154 -1.59 20.18 3.06
N LEU A 155 -2.57 19.33 3.41
CA LEU A 155 -2.29 18.00 3.96
C LEU A 155 -1.78 17.01 2.90
N PHE A 156 -2.11 17.23 1.61
CA PHE A 156 -1.65 16.39 0.50
C PHE A 156 -0.51 17.03 -0.31
N THR A 157 -0.32 18.34 -0.18
CA THR A 157 0.67 19.10 -0.96
C THR A 157 1.65 19.86 -0.07
N TYR A 158 1.96 19.34 1.12
CA TYR A 158 2.97 19.93 2.00
C TYR A 158 4.30 19.99 1.24
N HIS A 159 4.58 21.12 0.59
CA HIS A 159 5.79 21.35 -0.18
C HIS A 159 7.04 21.22 0.70
N ASP A 160 6.91 21.48 2.01
CA ASP A 160 8.02 21.36 2.98
C ASP A 160 8.38 19.91 3.36
N LEU A 161 7.66 18.89 2.86
CA LEU A 161 8.08 17.49 3.01
C LEU A 161 9.11 17.04 1.98
N TYR A 162 9.32 17.84 0.94
CA TYR A 162 10.05 17.44 -0.26
C TYR A 162 11.43 18.10 -0.39
N ASP A 163 11.91 18.74 0.70
CA ASP A 163 13.22 19.41 0.79
C ASP A 163 14.23 18.67 1.72
N TYR A 164 13.99 17.38 2.01
CA TYR A 164 14.95 16.52 2.74
C TYR A 164 15.70 15.57 1.80
#